data_AF-A0A0E3PCU7-F1
#
_entry.id   AF-A0A0E3PCU7-F1
#
_cell.length_a   1.000
_cell.length_b   1.000
_cell.length_c   1.000
_cell.angle_alpha   90.00
_cell.angle_beta   90.00
_cell.angle_gamma   90.00
#
_symmetry.space_group_name_H-M   'P 1'
#
loop_
_entity.id
_entity.type
_entity.pdbx_description
1 polymer ?
#
loop_
_entity_poly.entity_id
_entity_poly.type
_entity_poly.pdbx_seq_one_letter_code
_entity_poly.pdbx_strand_id
1 'polypeptide(L)'
;MTGYEARTLERDIIAAYLYGYDRMEFTSKKILAEQKQVIRKVCYKLIGPEIIEESSNGVVIQDLLNPNELHIKKGIHRMFLIAGSMQKDAIRALKNIDHDLALDVSQRDDEVDRLCLLISKQFRSVLCGGRMPDSSETSIEEYHDFRMAASPIERIADHSQRIANVASKMQEPVREDVMEVIENLSNTYMELVQQAIDALYNADTSLANQVIDSIDSMRLRVKELHASILKLESHEIMISLGMIVDSLSRIGDLGSNIAEIAINSAIKDR
;
A
#
# COMPACT_ATOMS: atom_id res chain seq x y z
N MET A 1 22.26 20.98 -8.15
CA MET A 1 22.95 19.68 -8.19
C MET A 1 23.14 19.25 -9.65
N THR A 2 24.32 19.47 -10.25
CA THR A 2 24.68 18.84 -11.54
C THR A 2 25.30 17.46 -11.23
N GLY A 3 24.81 16.39 -11.87
CA GLY A 3 25.39 15.05 -11.74
C GLY A 3 24.76 14.13 -10.69
N TYR A 4 23.64 14.53 -10.07
CA TYR A 4 22.85 13.59 -9.27
C TYR A 4 22.13 12.62 -10.20
N GLU A 5 22.37 11.32 -10.01
CA GLU A 5 21.58 10.28 -10.65
C GLU A 5 20.10 10.44 -10.27
N ALA A 6 19.20 10.22 -11.25
CA ALA A 6 17.76 10.39 -11.09
C ALA A 6 17.20 9.70 -9.83
N ARG A 7 17.69 8.49 -9.53
CA ARG A 7 17.25 7.70 -8.37
C ARG A 7 17.68 8.31 -7.03
N THR A 8 18.85 8.95 -6.97
CA THR A 8 19.33 9.61 -5.75
C THR A 8 18.51 10.85 -5.46
N LEU A 9 18.19 11.64 -6.50
CA LEU A 9 17.34 12.82 -6.36
C LEU A 9 15.93 12.49 -5.85
N GLU A 10 15.31 11.42 -6.36
CA GLU A 10 14.00 10.96 -5.87
C GLU A 10 14.04 10.61 -4.38
N ARG A 11 15.05 9.84 -3.95
CA ARG A 11 15.21 9.43 -2.54
C ARG A 11 15.44 10.61 -1.62
N ASP A 12 16.23 11.60 -2.03
CA ASP A 12 16.52 12.78 -1.22
C ASP A 12 15.27 13.65 -1.01
N ILE A 13 14.44 13.82 -2.05
CA ILE A 13 13.17 14.56 -1.95
C ILE A 13 12.20 13.83 -1.00
N ILE A 14 12.06 12.51 -1.14
CA ILE A 14 11.21 11.71 -0.25
C ILE A 14 11.73 11.78 1.20
N ALA A 15 13.05 11.71 1.40
CA ALA A 15 13.65 11.82 2.73
C ALA A 15 13.39 13.20 3.37
N ALA A 16 13.52 14.29 2.60
CA ALA A 16 13.19 15.63 3.05
C ALA A 16 11.69 15.78 3.35
N TYR A 17 10.83 15.20 2.51
CA TYR A 17 9.38 15.17 2.75
C TYR A 17 9.04 14.45 4.06
N LEU A 18 9.59 13.25 4.27
CA LEU A 18 9.38 12.47 5.50
C LEU A 18 9.97 13.15 6.73
N TYR A 19 11.03 13.95 6.59
CA TYR A 19 11.56 14.78 7.66
C TYR A 19 10.59 15.91 8.05
N GLY A 20 9.75 16.37 7.12
CA GLY A 20 8.83 17.48 7.33
C GLY A 20 9.40 18.83 6.92
N TYR A 21 10.28 18.90 5.91
CA TYR A 21 10.69 20.19 5.34
C TYR A 21 9.51 20.85 4.63
N ASP A 22 9.13 22.06 5.08
CA ASP A 22 8.09 22.87 4.44
C ASP A 22 8.53 23.41 3.07
N ARG A 23 9.84 23.62 2.89
CA ARG A 23 10.41 24.19 1.66
C ARG A 23 11.70 23.47 1.29
N MET A 24 11.82 23.06 0.03
CA MET A 24 13.00 22.40 -0.53
C MET A 24 13.51 23.19 -1.73
N GLU A 25 14.78 23.61 -1.68
CA GLU A 25 15.41 24.39 -2.74
C GLU A 25 16.53 23.59 -3.42
N PHE A 26 16.44 23.49 -4.74
CA PHE A 26 17.44 22.81 -5.57
C PHE A 26 18.11 23.84 -6.47
N THR A 27 19.39 24.14 -6.23
CA THR A 27 20.16 25.11 -7.02
C THR A 27 21.34 24.46 -7.73
N SER A 28 21.66 24.93 -8.93
CA SER A 28 22.71 24.36 -9.80
C SER A 28 23.16 25.36 -10.86
N LYS A 29 24.36 25.21 -11.42
CA LYS A 29 24.74 25.99 -12.63
C LYS A 29 23.75 25.76 -13.79
N LYS A 30 23.26 24.53 -13.91
CA LYS A 30 22.17 24.12 -14.80
C LYS A 30 21.46 22.92 -14.18
N ILE A 31 20.13 22.91 -14.23
CA ILE A 31 19.31 21.75 -13.88
C ILE A 31 18.86 21.10 -15.19
N LEU A 32 19.15 19.81 -15.35
CA LEU A 32 18.83 19.08 -16.57
C LEU A 32 17.31 18.82 -16.67
N ALA A 33 16.81 18.67 -17.90
CA ALA A 33 15.39 18.38 -18.13
C ALA A 33 14.94 17.08 -17.45
N GLU A 34 15.80 16.05 -17.47
CA GLU A 34 15.57 14.78 -16.78
C GLU A 34 15.43 14.98 -15.26
N GLN A 35 16.28 15.80 -14.64
CA GLN A 35 16.19 16.11 -13.21
C GLN A 35 14.88 16.83 -12.87
N LYS A 36 14.42 17.75 -13.72
CA LYS A 36 13.12 18.41 -13.56
C LYS A 36 11.96 17.42 -13.68
N GLN A 37 12.04 16.48 -14.61
CA GLN A 37 11.03 15.44 -14.77
C GLN A 37 10.97 14.53 -13.54
N VAL A 38 12.12 14.18 -12.95
CA VAL A 38 12.19 13.45 -11.68
C VAL A 38 11.52 14.25 -10.57
N ILE A 39 11.85 15.54 -10.40
CA ILE A 39 11.23 16.40 -9.38
C ILE A 39 9.70 16.43 -9.54
N ARG A 40 9.19 16.66 -10.75
CA ARG A 40 7.74 16.65 -11.04
C ARG A 40 7.09 15.31 -10.70
N LYS A 41 7.73 14.21 -11.09
CA LYS A 41 7.23 12.85 -10.80
C LYS A 41 7.13 12.61 -9.30
N VAL A 42 8.13 13.05 -8.53
CA VAL A 42 8.13 12.87 -7.08
C VAL A 42 7.10 13.76 -6.41
N CYS A 43 6.93 15.02 -6.83
CA CYS A 43 5.85 15.87 -6.33
C CYS A 43 4.47 15.22 -6.54
N TYR A 44 4.23 14.61 -7.71
CA TYR A 44 2.99 13.88 -8.00
C TYR A 44 2.77 12.67 -7.06
N LYS A 45 3.85 12.01 -6.64
CA LYS A 45 3.85 10.90 -5.67
C LYS A 45 3.73 11.34 -4.20
N LEU A 46 3.57 12.62 -3.91
CA LEU A 46 3.46 13.14 -2.55
C LEU A 46 2.14 13.91 -2.39
N ILE A 47 1.73 14.15 -1.14
CA ILE A 47 0.56 14.98 -0.82
C ILE A 47 1.09 16.25 -0.17
N GLY A 48 0.86 17.41 -0.82
CA GLY A 48 1.25 18.73 -0.31
C GLY A 48 2.37 19.44 -1.08
N PRO A 49 3.51 18.78 -1.40
CA PRO A 49 4.61 19.41 -2.13
C PRO A 49 4.23 19.84 -3.55
N GLU A 50 4.30 21.15 -3.80
CA GLU A 50 4.07 21.78 -5.10
C GLU A 50 5.30 22.55 -5.58
N ILE A 51 5.56 22.53 -6.88
CA ILE A 51 6.66 23.30 -7.48
C ILE A 51 6.20 24.75 -7.67
N ILE A 52 6.75 25.66 -6.87
CA ILE A 52 6.38 27.09 -6.91
C ILE A 52 7.30 27.93 -7.80
N GLU A 53 8.53 27.48 -7.98
CA GLU A 53 9.49 28.15 -8.88
C GLU A 53 10.26 27.10 -9.67
N GLU A 54 10.38 27.31 -10.99
CA GLU A 54 11.17 26.45 -11.85
C GLU A 54 11.91 27.27 -12.92
N SER A 55 13.24 27.22 -12.91
CA SER A 55 14.11 27.95 -13.84
C SER A 55 15.19 27.03 -14.42
N SER A 56 16.14 27.59 -15.17
CA SER A 56 17.28 26.82 -15.71
C SER A 56 18.32 26.45 -14.66
N ASN A 57 18.36 27.16 -13.53
CA ASN A 57 19.36 27.04 -12.47
C ASN A 57 18.77 26.75 -11.07
N GLY A 58 17.43 26.77 -10.92
CA GLY A 58 16.75 26.57 -9.65
C GLY A 58 15.41 25.85 -9.79
N VAL A 59 15.06 25.05 -8.78
CA VAL A 59 13.69 24.54 -8.55
C VAL A 59 13.37 24.70 -7.07
N VAL A 60 12.19 25.22 -6.76
CA VAL A 60 11.70 25.36 -5.38
C VAL A 60 10.41 24.59 -5.24
N ILE A 61 10.39 23.70 -4.25
CA ILE A 61 9.21 22.94 -3.84
C ILE A 61 8.73 23.51 -2.51
N GLN A 62 7.44 23.78 -2.41
CA GLN A 62 6.78 24.21 -1.19
C GLN A 62 5.73 23.19 -0.82
N ASP A 63 5.78 22.68 0.41
CA ASP A 63 4.69 21.91 0.98
C ASP A 63 3.55 22.84 1.37
N LEU A 64 2.38 22.60 0.77
CA LEU A 64 1.16 23.37 0.98
C LEU A 64 0.14 22.64 1.88
N LEU A 65 0.46 21.44 2.35
CA LEU A 65 -0.45 20.66 3.16
C LEU A 65 -0.57 21.24 4.57
N ASN A 66 -1.81 21.38 5.06
CA ASN A 66 -2.02 21.64 6.48
C ASN A 66 -1.84 20.33 7.28
N PRO A 67 -0.91 20.26 8.24
CA PRO A 67 -0.59 19.03 8.96
C PRO A 67 -1.77 18.45 9.76
N ASN A 68 -2.81 19.24 10.02
CA ASN A 68 -3.99 18.83 10.78
C ASN A 68 -5.13 18.24 9.91
N GLU A 69 -4.97 18.12 8.60
CA GLU A 69 -6.09 17.74 7.72
C GLU A 69 -6.42 16.24 7.71
N LEU A 70 -5.43 15.38 7.89
CA LEU A 70 -5.64 13.94 7.88
C LEU A 70 -5.63 13.36 9.29
N HIS A 71 -6.81 12.93 9.73
CA HIS A 71 -6.98 12.07 10.90
C HIS A 71 -6.41 10.68 10.62
N ILE A 72 -5.60 10.11 11.51
CA ILE A 72 -4.87 8.86 11.25
C ILE A 72 -5.83 7.69 10.99
N LYS A 73 -6.87 7.55 11.82
CA LYS A 73 -7.92 6.53 11.66
C LYS A 73 -8.66 6.68 10.33
N LYS A 74 -8.88 7.90 9.84
CA LYS A 74 -9.53 8.10 8.52
C LYS A 74 -8.57 7.77 7.38
N GLY A 75 -7.29 8.11 7.52
CA GLY A 75 -6.23 7.77 6.56
C GLY A 75 -6.09 6.26 6.37
N ILE A 76 -5.99 5.52 7.47
CA ILE A 76 -5.90 4.05 7.47
C ILE A 76 -7.14 3.41 6.83
N HIS A 77 -8.33 3.85 7.22
CA HIS A 77 -9.57 3.31 6.64
C HIS A 77 -9.63 3.57 5.13
N ARG A 78 -9.24 4.77 4.68
CA ARG A 78 -9.19 5.11 3.25
C ARG A 78 -8.18 4.24 2.49
N MET A 79 -6.97 4.04 3.02
CA MET A 79 -5.98 3.14 2.42
C MET A 79 -6.54 1.73 2.26
N PHE A 80 -7.19 1.21 3.30
CA PHE A 80 -7.82 -0.11 3.28
C PHE A 80 -8.92 -0.22 2.22
N LEU A 81 -9.82 0.76 2.12
CA LEU A 81 -10.89 0.76 1.11
C LEU A 81 -10.33 0.76 -0.32
N ILE A 82 -9.29 1.56 -0.58
CA ILE A 82 -8.63 1.60 -1.88
C ILE A 82 -7.96 0.25 -2.17
N ALA A 83 -7.14 -0.27 -1.26
CA ALA A 83 -6.44 -1.54 -1.41
C ALA A 83 -7.41 -2.72 -1.61
N GLY A 84 -8.51 -2.78 -0.85
CA GLY A 84 -9.55 -3.80 -1.02
C GLY A 84 -10.26 -3.70 -2.37
N SER A 85 -10.53 -2.48 -2.85
CA SER A 85 -11.09 -2.28 -4.20
C SER A 85 -10.12 -2.69 -5.30
N MET A 86 -8.82 -2.38 -5.14
CA MET A 86 -7.76 -2.77 -6.07
C MET A 86 -7.64 -4.30 -6.16
N GLN A 87 -7.67 -4.99 -5.02
CA GLN A 87 -7.61 -6.44 -4.94
C GLN A 87 -8.78 -7.09 -5.71
N LYS A 88 -10.00 -6.62 -5.45
CA LYS A 88 -11.21 -7.09 -6.11
C LYS A 88 -11.18 -6.84 -7.62
N ASP A 89 -10.76 -5.66 -8.04
CA ASP A 89 -10.68 -5.29 -9.45
C ASP A 89 -9.55 -6.01 -10.18
N ALA A 90 -8.43 -6.33 -9.51
CA ALA A 90 -7.35 -7.14 -10.08
C ALA A 90 -7.81 -8.56 -10.40
N ILE A 91 -8.61 -9.18 -9.51
CA ILE A 91 -9.19 -10.50 -9.74
C ILE A 91 -10.28 -10.46 -10.82
N ARG A 92 -11.06 -9.38 -10.88
CA ARG A 92 -12.02 -9.16 -11.97
C ARG A 92 -11.31 -8.97 -13.32
N ALA A 93 -10.19 -8.25 -13.34
CA ALA A 93 -9.40 -8.04 -14.53
C ALA A 93 -8.82 -9.36 -15.04
N LEU A 94 -8.31 -10.19 -14.13
CA LEU A 94 -7.85 -11.54 -14.41
C LEU A 94 -8.95 -12.41 -15.04
N LYS A 95 -10.14 -12.44 -14.43
CA LYS A 95 -11.26 -13.27 -14.88
C LYS A 95 -11.75 -12.90 -16.29
N ASN A 96 -11.83 -11.60 -16.57
CA ASN A 96 -12.43 -11.09 -17.80
C ASN A 96 -11.42 -10.73 -18.90
N ILE A 97 -10.11 -10.91 -18.65
CA ILE A 97 -9.03 -10.42 -19.52
C ILE A 97 -9.19 -8.92 -19.78
N ASP A 98 -9.49 -8.17 -18.72
CA ASP A 98 -9.71 -6.73 -18.79
C ASP A 98 -8.40 -5.98 -18.53
N HIS A 99 -7.67 -5.71 -19.61
CA HIS A 99 -6.39 -5.01 -19.55
C HIS A 99 -6.51 -3.54 -19.12
N ASP A 100 -7.64 -2.90 -19.40
CA ASP A 100 -7.90 -1.51 -19.01
C ASP A 100 -8.12 -1.43 -17.50
N LEU A 101 -8.93 -2.34 -16.95
CA LEU A 101 -9.11 -2.46 -15.50
C LEU A 101 -7.81 -2.81 -14.78
N ALA A 102 -6.97 -3.67 -15.36
CA ALA A 102 -5.65 -3.97 -14.80
C ALA A 102 -4.72 -2.75 -14.74
N LEU A 103 -4.78 -1.89 -15.76
CA LEU A 103 -4.02 -0.64 -15.79
C LEU A 103 -4.54 0.36 -14.74
N ASP A 104 -5.87 0.48 -14.60
CA ASP A 104 -6.50 1.32 -13.58
C ASP A 104 -6.10 0.91 -12.15
N VAL A 105 -6.13 -0.40 -11.84
CA VAL A 105 -5.63 -0.91 -10.55
C VAL A 105 -4.18 -0.48 -10.32
N SER A 106 -3.35 -0.54 -11.36
CA SER A 106 -1.94 -0.19 -11.23
C SER A 106 -1.72 1.30 -10.95
N GLN A 107 -2.60 2.17 -11.41
CA GLN A 107 -2.54 3.62 -11.15
C GLN A 107 -3.06 3.99 -9.76
N ARG A 108 -4.03 3.24 -9.22
CA ARG A 108 -4.56 3.47 -7.86
C ARG A 108 -3.55 3.15 -6.75
N ASP A 109 -2.56 2.32 -7.03
CA ASP A 109 -1.45 2.00 -6.12
C ASP A 109 -0.70 3.26 -5.66
N ASP A 110 -0.44 4.20 -6.58
CA ASP A 110 0.17 5.50 -6.26
C ASP A 110 -0.65 6.29 -5.20
N GLU A 111 -1.97 6.10 -5.13
CA GLU A 111 -2.80 6.76 -4.10
C GLU A 111 -2.57 6.18 -2.71
N VAL A 112 -2.39 4.86 -2.61
CA VAL A 112 -2.12 4.18 -1.33
C VAL A 112 -0.71 4.53 -0.83
N ASP A 113 0.28 4.54 -1.73
CA ASP A 113 1.65 4.99 -1.45
C ASP A 113 1.69 6.41 -0.89
N ARG A 114 0.97 7.33 -1.54
CA ARG A 114 0.86 8.73 -1.15
C ARG A 114 0.31 8.89 0.27
N LEU A 115 -0.75 8.14 0.60
CA LEU A 115 -1.34 8.13 1.94
C LEU A 115 -0.37 7.53 2.97
N CYS A 116 0.34 6.44 2.64
CA CYS A 116 1.31 5.80 3.51
C CYS A 116 2.48 6.74 3.86
N LEU A 117 3.01 7.45 2.86
CA LEU A 117 4.07 8.45 3.02
C LEU A 117 3.58 9.64 3.86
N LEU A 118 2.35 10.12 3.63
CA LEU A 118 1.76 11.18 4.44
C LEU A 118 1.60 10.78 5.91
N ILE A 119 1.08 9.59 6.19
CA ILE A 119 0.96 9.05 7.55
C ILE A 119 2.34 8.98 8.22
N SER A 120 3.35 8.50 7.51
CA SER A 120 4.72 8.43 8.02
C SER A 120 5.31 9.80 8.36
N LYS A 121 5.07 10.80 7.50
CA LYS A 121 5.46 12.19 7.73
C LYS A 121 4.75 12.81 8.93
N GLN A 122 3.43 12.66 9.04
CA GLN A 122 2.66 13.18 10.17
C GLN A 122 3.12 12.55 11.49
N PHE A 123 3.34 11.23 11.50
CA PHE A 123 3.86 10.55 12.69
C PHE A 123 5.22 11.09 13.12
N ARG A 124 6.15 11.32 12.17
CA ARG A 124 7.45 11.92 12.49
C ARG A 124 7.30 13.33 13.05
N SER A 125 6.40 14.14 12.48
CA SER A 125 6.11 15.48 12.99
C SER A 125 5.66 15.43 14.45
N VAL A 126 4.75 14.52 14.80
CA VAL A 126 4.30 14.29 16.19
C VAL A 126 5.47 13.92 17.11
N LEU A 127 6.36 13.02 16.69
CA LEU A 127 7.55 12.66 17.47
C LEU A 127 8.52 13.83 17.71
N CYS A 128 8.56 14.79 16.78
CA CYS A 128 9.40 15.99 16.88
C CYS A 128 8.71 17.15 17.62
N GLY A 129 7.63 16.89 18.36
CA GLY A 129 6.89 17.91 19.13
C GLY A 129 5.86 18.69 18.31
N GLY A 130 5.58 18.25 17.08
CA GLY A 130 4.48 18.74 16.27
C GLY A 130 3.11 18.41 16.88
N ARG A 131 2.10 19.18 16.51
CA ARG A 131 0.72 18.95 16.97
C ARG A 131 0.18 17.66 16.35
N MET A 132 -0.35 16.77 17.19
CA MET A 132 -1.11 15.61 16.71
C MET A 132 -2.51 16.06 16.29
N PRO A 133 -2.96 15.76 15.05
CA PRO A 133 -4.27 16.19 14.54
C PRO A 133 -5.43 15.73 15.44
N ASP A 134 -5.29 14.53 16.01
CA ASP A 134 -6.37 13.79 16.67
C ASP A 134 -6.17 13.69 18.19
N SER A 135 -5.45 14.63 18.80
CA SER A 135 -5.04 14.55 20.21
C SER A 135 -6.17 14.46 21.23
N SER A 136 -7.41 14.77 20.85
CA SER A 136 -8.60 14.62 21.68
C SER A 136 -9.21 13.22 21.64
N GLU A 137 -8.92 12.41 20.60
CA GLU A 137 -9.61 11.15 20.31
C GLU A 137 -8.66 9.94 20.20
N THR A 138 -7.37 10.19 20.02
CA THR A 138 -6.37 9.15 19.78
C THR A 138 -5.16 9.41 20.67
N SER A 139 -4.71 8.40 21.42
CA SER A 139 -3.48 8.47 22.20
C SER A 139 -2.23 8.41 21.29
N ILE A 140 -1.06 8.83 21.76
CA ILE A 140 0.17 8.73 20.94
C ILE A 140 0.54 7.27 20.67
N GLU A 141 0.27 6.37 21.62
CA GLU A 141 0.45 4.94 21.47
C GLU A 141 -0.50 4.38 20.41
N GLU A 142 -1.78 4.73 20.47
CA GLU A 142 -2.76 4.31 19.46
C GLU A 142 -2.45 4.90 18.07
N TYR A 143 -1.98 6.16 18.00
CA TYR A 143 -1.51 6.76 16.76
C TYR A 143 -0.35 5.96 16.16
N HIS A 144 0.59 5.51 17.01
CA HIS A 144 1.69 4.66 16.59
C HIS A 144 1.20 3.32 16.03
N ASP A 145 0.24 2.66 16.70
CA ASP A 145 -0.35 1.39 16.26
C ASP A 145 -1.00 1.51 14.88
N PHE A 146 -1.79 2.57 14.64
CA PHE A 146 -2.35 2.84 13.32
C PHE A 146 -1.27 3.14 12.26
N ARG A 147 -0.22 3.90 12.60
CA ARG A 147 0.93 4.11 11.71
C ARG A 147 1.66 2.80 11.41
N MET A 148 1.71 1.85 12.33
CA MET A 148 2.27 0.52 12.06
C MET A 148 1.39 -0.26 11.07
N ALA A 149 0.07 -0.15 11.19
CA ALA A 149 -0.90 -0.80 10.29
C ALA A 149 -0.89 -0.22 8.85
N ALA A 150 -0.41 1.02 8.64
CA ALA A 150 -0.29 1.60 7.30
C ALA A 150 0.56 0.75 6.35
N SER A 151 1.68 0.20 6.84
CA SER A 151 2.62 -0.58 6.01
C SER A 151 2.03 -1.89 5.49
N PRO A 152 1.40 -2.76 6.31
CA PRO A 152 0.78 -3.96 5.75
C PRO A 152 -0.36 -3.64 4.77
N ILE A 153 -1.10 -2.53 4.95
CA ILE A 153 -2.15 -2.11 4.01
C ILE A 153 -1.57 -1.67 2.66
N GLU A 154 -0.49 -0.87 2.67
CA GLU A 154 0.22 -0.51 1.43
C GLU A 154 0.76 -1.75 0.72
N ARG A 155 1.31 -2.71 1.46
CA ARG A 155 1.75 -3.98 0.87
C ARG A 155 0.60 -4.83 0.31
N ILE A 156 -0.63 -4.68 0.79
CA ILE A 156 -1.80 -5.32 0.18
C ILE A 156 -2.12 -4.66 -1.17
N ALA A 157 -1.99 -3.34 -1.28
CA ALA A 157 -2.12 -2.61 -2.55
C ALA A 157 -1.03 -3.05 -3.54
N ASP A 158 0.22 -3.15 -3.11
CA ASP A 158 1.34 -3.70 -3.90
C ASP A 158 1.00 -5.09 -4.48
N HIS A 159 0.51 -6.01 -3.65
CA HIS A 159 0.16 -7.35 -4.09
C HIS A 159 -1.05 -7.36 -5.02
N SER A 160 -1.99 -6.44 -4.85
CA SER A 160 -3.10 -6.23 -5.77
C SER A 160 -2.63 -5.71 -7.13
N GLN A 161 -1.70 -4.75 -7.15
CA GLN A 161 -1.04 -4.29 -8.37
C GLN A 161 -0.24 -5.42 -9.04
N ARG A 162 0.44 -6.28 -8.27
CA ARG A 162 1.14 -7.45 -8.85
C ARG A 162 0.17 -8.39 -9.56
N ILE A 163 -1.00 -8.67 -8.97
CA ILE A 163 -2.04 -9.48 -9.62
C ILE A 163 -2.53 -8.80 -10.91
N ALA A 164 -2.79 -7.49 -10.86
CA ALA A 164 -3.19 -6.72 -12.04
C ALA A 164 -2.10 -6.73 -13.14
N ASN A 165 -0.83 -6.64 -12.77
CA ASN A 165 0.31 -6.74 -13.69
C ASN A 165 0.47 -8.13 -14.35
N VAL A 166 -0.03 -9.18 -13.70
CA VAL A 166 -0.14 -10.50 -14.32
C VAL A 166 -1.34 -10.54 -15.26
N ALA A 167 -2.51 -10.08 -14.80
CA ALA A 167 -3.73 -10.01 -15.60
C ALA A 167 -3.55 -9.20 -16.90
N SER A 168 -2.79 -8.11 -16.87
CA SER A 168 -2.51 -7.28 -18.05
C SER A 168 -1.69 -7.99 -19.14
N LYS A 169 -1.05 -9.11 -18.81
CA LYS A 169 -0.23 -9.91 -19.75
C LYS A 169 -0.93 -11.18 -20.21
N MET A 170 -2.03 -11.57 -19.57
CA MET A 170 -2.75 -12.80 -19.91
C MET A 170 -3.52 -12.63 -21.22
N GLN A 171 -3.36 -13.57 -22.15
CA GLN A 171 -4.06 -13.54 -23.44
C GLN A 171 -5.28 -14.46 -23.48
N GLU A 172 -5.30 -15.45 -22.59
CA GLU A 172 -6.35 -16.47 -22.52
C GLU A 172 -6.97 -16.47 -21.12
N PRO A 173 -8.28 -16.76 -21.03
CA PRO A 173 -8.96 -16.78 -19.74
C PRO A 173 -8.49 -17.99 -18.93
N VAL A 174 -8.47 -17.83 -17.61
CA VAL A 174 -8.27 -18.93 -16.69
C VAL A 174 -9.47 -19.87 -16.78
N ARG A 175 -9.22 -21.19 -16.73
CA ARG A 175 -10.29 -22.20 -16.70
C ARG A 175 -11.23 -21.92 -15.52
N GLU A 176 -12.54 -21.98 -15.73
CA GLU A 176 -13.55 -21.49 -14.78
C GLU A 176 -13.42 -22.12 -13.38
N ASP A 177 -13.17 -23.42 -13.29
CA ASP A 177 -12.97 -24.13 -12.02
C ASP A 177 -11.74 -23.65 -11.23
N VAL A 178 -10.67 -23.28 -11.93
CA VAL A 178 -9.46 -22.69 -11.32
C VAL A 178 -9.73 -21.25 -10.92
N MET A 179 -10.45 -20.49 -11.75
CA MET A 179 -10.84 -19.12 -11.47
C MET A 179 -11.73 -19.03 -10.23
N GLU A 180 -12.69 -19.95 -10.07
CA GLU A 180 -13.56 -20.04 -8.89
C GLU A 180 -12.76 -20.26 -7.60
N VAL A 181 -11.74 -21.13 -7.64
CA VAL A 181 -10.85 -21.36 -6.49
C VAL A 181 -10.07 -20.09 -6.15
N ILE A 182 -9.60 -19.35 -7.16
CA ILE A 182 -8.88 -18.08 -6.98
C ILE A 182 -9.79 -17.00 -6.42
N GLU A 183 -11.01 -16.83 -6.95
CA GLU A 183 -12.00 -15.87 -6.45
C GLU A 183 -12.36 -16.17 -4.99
N ASN A 184 -12.58 -17.44 -4.65
CA ASN A 184 -12.87 -17.86 -3.28
C ASN A 184 -11.70 -17.55 -2.33
N LEU A 185 -10.46 -17.89 -2.72
CA LEU A 185 -9.27 -17.59 -1.92
C LEU A 185 -9.09 -16.08 -1.71
N SER A 186 -9.27 -15.31 -2.78
CA SER A 186 -9.26 -13.85 -2.81
C SER A 186 -10.25 -13.27 -1.81
N ASN A 187 -11.53 -13.65 -1.91
CA ASN A 187 -12.60 -13.14 -1.08
C ASN A 187 -12.36 -13.49 0.40
N THR A 188 -11.98 -14.75 0.68
CA THR A 188 -11.67 -15.18 2.05
C THR A 188 -10.53 -14.34 2.66
N TYR A 189 -9.43 -14.12 1.94
CA TYR A 189 -8.34 -13.30 2.50
C TYR A 189 -8.73 -11.84 2.69
N MET A 190 -9.49 -11.26 1.77
CA MET A 190 -9.92 -9.87 1.91
C MET A 190 -10.94 -9.67 3.05
N GLU A 191 -11.81 -10.66 3.29
CA GLU A 191 -12.69 -10.70 4.46
C GLU A 191 -11.88 -10.79 5.78
N LEU A 192 -10.84 -11.62 5.81
CA LEU A 192 -9.96 -11.75 6.99
C LEU A 192 -9.17 -10.46 7.24
N VAL A 193 -8.71 -9.77 6.19
CA VAL A 193 -8.08 -8.44 6.32
C VAL A 193 -9.08 -7.42 6.87
N GLN A 194 -10.33 -7.39 6.38
CA GLN A 194 -11.38 -6.52 6.93
C GLN A 194 -11.58 -6.78 8.42
N GLN A 195 -11.67 -8.05 8.82
CA GLN A 195 -11.80 -8.43 10.23
C GLN A 195 -10.58 -8.01 11.07
N ALA A 196 -9.36 -8.09 10.51
CA ALA A 196 -8.15 -7.60 11.17
C ALA A 196 -8.20 -6.07 11.40
N ILE A 197 -8.68 -5.32 10.41
CA ILE A 197 -8.90 -3.88 10.52
C ILE A 197 -9.98 -3.59 11.57
N ASP A 198 -11.10 -4.29 11.54
CA ASP A 198 -12.17 -4.12 12.54
C ASP A 198 -11.67 -4.43 13.96
N ALA A 199 -10.85 -5.46 14.12
CA ALA A 199 -10.21 -5.80 15.38
C ALA A 199 -9.28 -4.68 15.88
N LEU A 200 -8.49 -4.07 14.98
CA LEU A 200 -7.62 -2.94 15.30
C LEU A 200 -8.42 -1.72 15.78
N TYR A 201 -9.51 -1.37 15.10
CA TYR A 201 -10.32 -0.19 15.46
C TYR A 201 -11.07 -0.37 16.77
N ASN A 202 -11.46 -1.60 17.10
CA ASN A 202 -12.26 -1.91 18.28
C ASN A 202 -11.45 -2.49 19.45
N ALA A 203 -10.13 -2.62 19.32
CA ALA A 203 -9.26 -3.32 20.27
C ALA A 203 -9.75 -4.75 20.59
N ASP A 204 -10.32 -5.44 19.59
CA ASP A 204 -10.90 -6.77 19.76
C ASP A 204 -9.84 -7.87 19.58
N THR A 205 -9.19 -8.23 20.69
CA THR A 205 -8.20 -9.32 20.72
C THR A 205 -8.78 -10.67 20.30
N SER A 206 -10.05 -10.94 20.58
CA SER A 206 -10.68 -12.23 20.25
C SER A 206 -10.82 -12.36 18.72
N LEU A 207 -11.34 -11.32 18.07
CA LEU A 207 -11.44 -11.27 16.61
C LEU A 207 -10.06 -11.34 15.96
N ALA A 208 -9.06 -10.61 16.49
CA ALA A 208 -7.70 -10.66 15.96
C ALA A 208 -7.08 -12.07 16.02
N ASN A 209 -7.23 -12.80 17.14
CA ASN A 209 -6.75 -14.18 17.23
C ASN A 209 -7.49 -15.11 16.24
N GLN A 210 -8.82 -14.94 16.09
CA GLN A 210 -9.60 -15.73 15.12
C GLN A 210 -9.12 -15.50 13.69
N VAL A 211 -8.74 -14.27 13.33
CA VAL A 211 -8.17 -13.95 12.02
C VAL A 211 -6.86 -14.71 11.80
N ILE A 212 -5.94 -14.67 12.77
CA ILE A 212 -4.64 -15.36 12.69
C ILE A 212 -4.85 -16.88 12.52
N ASP A 213 -5.69 -17.49 13.35
CA ASP A 213 -6.00 -18.92 13.28
C ASP A 213 -6.63 -19.31 11.94
N SER A 214 -7.51 -18.45 11.42
CA SER A 214 -8.16 -18.68 10.12
C SER A 214 -7.15 -18.62 8.98
N ILE A 215 -6.25 -17.63 8.97
CA ILE A 215 -5.18 -17.52 7.95
C ILE A 215 -4.23 -18.72 8.03
N ASP A 216 -3.87 -19.16 9.23
CA ASP A 216 -3.01 -20.34 9.42
C ASP A 216 -3.68 -21.62 8.91
N SER A 217 -4.98 -21.78 9.12
CA SER A 217 -5.75 -22.93 8.60
C SER A 217 -5.78 -22.99 7.06
N MET A 218 -5.66 -21.85 6.39
CA MET A 218 -5.66 -21.74 4.93
C MET A 218 -4.34 -22.20 4.29
N ARG A 219 -3.23 -22.29 5.05
CA ARG A 219 -1.90 -22.64 4.51
C ARG A 219 -1.88 -23.99 3.79
N LEU A 220 -2.59 -24.99 4.32
CA LEU A 220 -2.68 -26.30 3.67
C LEU A 220 -3.41 -26.21 2.33
N ARG A 221 -4.53 -25.49 2.28
CA ARG A 221 -5.30 -25.27 1.04
C ARG A 221 -4.48 -24.54 -0.02
N VAL A 222 -3.73 -23.51 0.36
CA VAL A 222 -2.83 -22.78 -0.55
C VAL A 222 -1.71 -23.69 -1.07
N LYS A 223 -1.14 -24.53 -0.21
CA LYS A 223 -0.12 -25.50 -0.61
C LYS A 223 -0.66 -26.52 -1.63
N GLU A 224 -1.87 -27.02 -1.41
CA GLU A 224 -2.55 -27.92 -2.35
C GLU A 224 -2.86 -27.24 -3.68
N LEU A 225 -3.28 -25.97 -3.66
CA LEU A 225 -3.50 -25.16 -4.86
C LEU A 225 -2.20 -24.94 -5.64
N HIS A 226 -1.08 -24.64 -4.98
CA HIS A 226 0.21 -24.59 -5.66
C HIS A 226 0.57 -25.94 -6.30
N ALA A 227 0.35 -27.05 -5.60
CA ALA A 227 0.63 -28.38 -6.13
C ALA A 227 -0.27 -28.74 -7.34
N SER A 228 -1.49 -28.22 -7.42
CA SER A 228 -2.36 -28.41 -8.59
C SER A 228 -1.93 -27.53 -9.77
N ILE A 229 -1.52 -26.29 -9.53
CA ILE A 229 -0.99 -25.37 -10.56
C ILE A 229 0.24 -25.96 -11.25
N LEU A 230 1.13 -26.61 -10.49
CA LEU A 230 2.34 -27.28 -11.03
C LEU A 230 2.05 -28.42 -12.02
N LYS A 231 0.80 -28.91 -12.09
CA LYS A 231 0.39 -29.98 -13.01
C LYS A 231 -0.17 -29.45 -14.33
N LEU A 232 -0.26 -28.13 -14.50
CA LEU A 232 -0.75 -27.52 -15.73
C LEU A 232 0.27 -27.68 -16.87
N GLU A 233 -0.23 -27.97 -18.07
CA GLU A 233 0.61 -28.18 -19.26
C GLU A 233 1.21 -26.87 -19.80
N SER A 234 0.45 -25.76 -19.70
CA SER A 234 0.92 -24.44 -20.12
C SER A 234 1.83 -23.83 -19.06
N HIS A 235 3.13 -23.69 -19.41
CA HIS A 235 4.13 -23.10 -18.54
C HIS A 235 3.83 -21.63 -18.21
N GLU A 236 3.27 -20.90 -19.17
CA GLU A 236 2.89 -19.48 -19.01
C GLU A 236 1.73 -19.32 -18.02
N ILE A 237 0.68 -20.14 -18.17
CA ILE A 237 -0.46 -20.13 -17.24
C ILE A 237 0.00 -20.59 -15.85
N MET A 238 0.82 -21.63 -15.78
CA MET A 238 1.39 -22.12 -14.51
C MET A 238 2.15 -21.01 -13.76
N ILE A 239 3.04 -20.29 -14.43
CA ILE A 239 3.80 -19.19 -13.84
C ILE A 239 2.86 -18.06 -13.38
N SER A 240 1.92 -17.67 -14.24
CA SER A 240 0.96 -16.59 -13.96
C SER A 240 0.11 -16.88 -12.73
N LEU A 241 -0.51 -18.07 -12.69
CA LEU A 241 -1.33 -18.50 -11.55
C LEU A 241 -0.49 -18.67 -10.29
N GLY A 242 0.74 -19.17 -10.40
CA GLY A 242 1.66 -19.27 -9.27
C GLY A 242 1.95 -17.92 -8.61
N MET A 243 2.19 -16.87 -9.41
CA MET A 243 2.41 -15.50 -8.91
C MET A 243 1.15 -14.89 -8.28
N ILE A 244 -0.03 -15.17 -8.84
CA ILE A 244 -1.31 -14.70 -8.31
C ILE A 244 -1.59 -15.34 -6.95
N VAL A 245 -1.44 -16.66 -6.83
CA VAL A 245 -1.66 -17.37 -5.57
C VAL A 245 -0.63 -16.97 -4.50
N ASP A 246 0.64 -16.76 -4.86
CA ASP A 246 1.63 -16.20 -3.93
C ASP A 246 1.20 -14.82 -3.43
N SER A 247 0.78 -13.93 -4.34
CA SER A 247 0.32 -12.59 -3.96
C SER A 247 -0.92 -12.61 -3.06
N LEU A 248 -1.88 -13.49 -3.32
CA LEU A 248 -3.05 -13.69 -2.44
C LEU A 248 -2.64 -14.23 -1.07
N SER A 249 -1.72 -15.19 -1.02
CA SER A 249 -1.18 -15.69 0.26
C SER A 249 -0.48 -14.60 1.05
N ARG A 250 0.25 -13.69 0.38
CA ARG A 250 0.88 -12.54 1.03
C ARG A 250 -0.14 -11.54 1.56
N ILE A 251 -1.26 -11.31 0.86
CA ILE A 251 -2.36 -10.49 1.39
C ILE A 251 -2.90 -11.12 2.69
N GLY A 252 -3.04 -12.45 2.73
CA GLY A 252 -3.35 -13.20 3.95
C GLY A 252 -2.34 -12.93 5.08
N ASP A 253 -1.04 -13.14 4.82
CA ASP A 253 0.03 -12.88 5.81
C ASP A 253 -0.01 -11.44 6.36
N LEU A 254 -0.32 -10.46 5.49
CA LEU A 254 -0.44 -9.05 5.87
C LEU A 254 -1.68 -8.79 6.73
N GLY A 255 -2.77 -9.53 6.52
CA GLY A 255 -3.92 -9.58 7.42
C GLY A 255 -3.55 -10.06 8.82
N SER A 256 -2.73 -11.11 8.93
CA SER A 256 -2.18 -11.56 10.22
C SER A 256 -1.34 -10.48 10.89
N ASN A 257 -0.49 -9.77 10.15
CA ASN A 257 0.31 -8.67 10.71
C ASN A 257 -0.58 -7.55 11.28
N ILE A 258 -1.70 -7.21 10.62
CA ILE A 258 -2.66 -6.23 11.13
C ILE A 258 -3.33 -6.74 12.40
N ALA A 259 -3.71 -8.02 12.44
CA ALA A 259 -4.30 -8.65 13.63
C ALA A 259 -3.31 -8.70 14.81
N GLU A 260 -2.03 -8.96 14.56
CA GLU A 260 -0.98 -8.88 15.59
C GLU A 260 -0.83 -7.46 16.15
N ILE A 261 -0.88 -6.44 15.30
CA ILE A 261 -0.89 -5.04 15.74
C ILE A 261 -2.14 -4.77 16.60
N ALA A 262 -3.32 -5.28 16.22
CA ALA A 262 -4.54 -5.15 17.00
C ALA A 262 -4.42 -5.77 18.41
N ILE A 263 -3.82 -6.96 18.51
CA ILE A 263 -3.56 -7.62 19.79
C ILE A 263 -2.62 -6.78 20.65
N ASN A 264 -1.51 -6.31 20.07
CA ASN A 264 -0.52 -5.50 20.79
C ASN A 264 -1.12 -4.18 21.28
N SER A 265 -1.95 -3.54 20.47
CA SER A 265 -2.63 -2.28 20.81
C SER A 265 -3.62 -2.45 21.97
N ALA A 266 -4.25 -3.62 22.08
CA ALA A 266 -5.28 -3.91 23.07
C ALA A 266 -4.73 -4.35 24.45
N ILE A 267 -3.45 -4.71 24.59
CA ILE A 267 -2.83 -5.14 25.87
C ILE A 267 -2.55 -3.94 26.82
N LYS A 268 -3.23 -2.80 26.63
CA LYS A 268 -3.16 -1.67 27.55
C LYS A 268 -3.82 -2.09 28.88
N ASP A 269 -2.98 -2.38 29.87
CA ASP A 269 -3.28 -2.73 31.28
C ASP A 269 -3.69 -4.20 31.56
N ARG A 270 -2.69 -5.09 31.61
CA ARG A 270 -2.66 -6.19 32.58
C ARG A 270 -1.64 -5.94 33.67
#